data_AF-A0A5D0SP94-F1
#
_entry.id   AF-A0A5D0SP94-F1
#
_cell.length_a   1.000
_cell.length_b   1.000
_cell.length_c   1.000
_cell.angle_alpha   90.00
_cell.angle_beta   90.00
_cell.angle_gamma   90.00
#
_symmetry.space_group_name_H-M   'P 1'
#
loop_
_entity.id
_entity.type
_entity.pdbx_description
1 polymer ?
#
loop_
_entity_poly.entity_id
_entity_poly.type
_entity_poly.pdbx_seq_one_letter_code
_entity_poly.pdbx_strand_id
1 'polypeptide(L)'
;MTTETAPADRIVLPGGEMLTWSDLPEERPGTAGALAALAARVVPAGAAVLVAGPHDPALLDRLAHAEVTCLLRGYPDGAALAARAARVVVGGPTGLGDDERFDVVIAGAGLDPVESVEGARLGWGGVLARLTGALRPGGTLLLWAQNPMGLRRLVDTDAWYARRDDAAWTVTGVLDVDHPANREQLRDRLAGAGLRPDAFFAAYPDAGGRALIDADELAAATTCGLFDAVLHDAGGNGFAATTVLQDPARLAVDALHAGLGAALAPGWVVLATKAPASGPVDGEPSRVLPVALLQTGPAADVLEVVTGPQGWRWQVTPAEHSETPAAPFATREAACRDLATLDGQPVPQGRLLRTLLLDAALRQDLDALRRTLRGYADWLAGQADPDGELGGAVALATVDNVLVADGGYALLDPSWQATSPLRTEVVLARGLRRFATTLVTGGYAHPWPSTLDIAGLTVVLGGVAGHDLNRATVSAAVETEAAVTAAVRGLDNEGRGVLLSELRAVEPTDPPAGPRSYQQLREAWRRQREELTRLTALLKWTEELLTSRERALRRAEVKINLLSGSVSYQVGRLAITPARLARRGARAAKRRVREVLAPKPQEGQ
;
A
#
# COMPACT_ATOMS: atom_id res chain seq x y z
N MET A 1 35.30 -11.06 15.67
CA MET A 1 35.38 -12.46 15.20
C MET A 1 35.65 -13.36 16.39
N THR A 2 34.58 -13.79 17.05
CA THR A 2 34.57 -14.91 17.98
C THR A 2 33.61 -15.90 17.36
N THR A 3 34.15 -16.98 16.78
CA THR A 3 33.40 -18.12 16.29
C THR A 3 32.83 -18.84 17.50
N GLU A 4 31.67 -18.38 17.96
CA GLU A 4 30.79 -19.16 18.81
C GLU A 4 30.31 -20.32 17.94
N THR A 5 30.86 -21.50 18.21
CA THR A 5 30.56 -22.73 17.48
C THR A 5 29.06 -22.98 17.62
N ALA A 6 28.31 -22.78 16.54
CA ALA A 6 26.94 -23.26 16.42
C ALA A 6 26.88 -24.74 16.85
N PRO A 7 25.75 -25.25 17.37
CA PRO A 7 25.61 -26.66 17.75
C PRO A 7 25.89 -27.56 16.53
N ALA A 8 27.15 -27.99 16.40
CA ALA A 8 27.67 -28.76 15.27
C ALA A 8 27.05 -30.16 15.22
N ASP A 9 26.43 -30.60 16.31
CA ASP A 9 25.68 -31.85 16.44
C ASP A 9 24.37 -31.87 15.65
N ARG A 10 23.84 -30.71 15.24
CA ARG A 10 22.57 -30.60 14.51
C ARG A 10 22.71 -30.34 13.01
N ILE A 11 23.92 -30.04 12.54
CA ILE A 11 24.20 -29.72 11.14
C ILE A 11 24.82 -30.94 10.44
N VAL A 12 24.25 -31.35 9.32
CA VAL A 12 24.75 -32.44 8.47
C VAL A 12 25.22 -31.87 7.13
N LEU A 13 26.42 -32.28 6.71
CA LEU A 13 27.06 -31.89 5.45
C LEU A 13 27.23 -33.13 4.56
N PRO A 14 26.20 -33.51 3.77
CA PRO A 14 26.22 -34.73 2.95
C PRO A 14 26.96 -34.55 1.60
N GLY A 15 27.42 -33.35 1.27
CA GLY A 15 28.07 -33.02 -0.01
C GLY A 15 27.26 -32.06 -0.88
N GLY A 16 27.95 -31.18 -1.59
CA GLY A 16 27.35 -30.13 -2.43
C GLY A 16 26.93 -28.88 -1.65
N GLU A 17 27.46 -28.68 -0.45
CA GLU A 17 27.29 -27.49 0.37
C GLU A 17 27.99 -26.26 -0.21
N MET A 18 27.36 -25.10 -0.05
CA MET A 18 27.95 -23.81 -0.41
C MET A 18 28.43 -23.10 0.85
N LEU A 19 29.73 -23.22 1.13
CA LEU A 19 30.30 -22.84 2.43
C LEU A 19 30.28 -21.34 2.73
N THR A 20 30.32 -20.49 1.69
CA THR A 20 30.39 -19.03 1.82
C THR A 20 29.15 -18.30 1.30
N TRP A 21 28.19 -19.03 0.73
CA TRP A 21 27.00 -18.45 0.12
C TRP A 21 25.85 -18.37 1.12
N SER A 22 25.09 -17.28 1.08
CA SER A 22 23.84 -17.12 1.81
C SER A 22 22.75 -16.70 0.83
N ASP A 23 21.61 -17.37 0.90
CA ASP A 23 20.42 -17.03 0.12
C ASP A 23 19.55 -15.97 0.81
N LEU A 24 19.81 -15.69 2.10
CA LEU A 24 19.07 -14.71 2.86
C LEU A 24 19.67 -13.31 2.62
N PRO A 25 18.84 -12.30 2.27
CA PRO A 25 19.33 -10.94 2.11
C PRO A 25 19.87 -10.38 3.44
N GLU A 26 20.82 -9.44 3.35
CA GLU A 26 21.40 -8.74 4.51
C GLU A 26 20.32 -8.00 5.33
N GLU A 27 19.36 -7.38 4.65
CA GLU A 27 18.12 -6.87 5.23
C GLU A 27 16.99 -7.85 4.95
N ARG A 28 16.54 -8.56 5.98
CA ARG A 28 15.47 -9.55 5.87
C ARG A 28 14.12 -8.81 5.93
N PRO A 29 13.35 -8.71 4.83
CA PRO A 29 11.94 -8.40 4.98
C PRO A 29 11.34 -9.53 5.83
N GLY A 30 10.74 -9.20 6.97
CA GLY A 30 10.24 -10.18 7.93
C GLY A 30 9.27 -11.15 7.26
N THR A 31 9.75 -12.35 6.95
CA THR A 31 8.97 -13.45 6.38
C THR A 31 8.20 -14.20 7.49
N ALA A 32 7.70 -13.45 8.47
CA ALA A 32 6.57 -13.82 9.33
C ALA A 32 5.21 -13.59 8.62
N GLY A 33 5.21 -13.69 7.29
CA GLY A 33 4.10 -13.28 6.41
C GLY A 33 2.99 -14.32 6.27
N ALA A 34 2.09 -14.07 5.32
CA ALA A 34 0.91 -14.89 5.04
C ALA A 34 1.26 -16.37 4.74
N LEU A 35 2.42 -16.64 4.13
CA LEU A 35 2.90 -18.02 3.90
C LEU A 35 3.19 -18.78 5.19
N ALA A 36 3.78 -18.13 6.19
CA ALA A 36 4.09 -18.75 7.47
C ALA A 36 2.81 -19.06 8.26
N ALA A 37 1.80 -18.20 8.17
CA ALA A 37 0.46 -18.47 8.71
C ALA A 37 -0.20 -19.68 8.02
N LEU A 38 -0.13 -19.75 6.69
CA LEU A 38 -0.63 -20.90 5.93
C LEU A 38 0.09 -22.19 6.32
N ALA A 39 1.42 -22.15 6.46
CA ALA A 39 2.21 -23.30 6.90
C ALA A 39 1.79 -23.80 8.29
N ALA A 40 1.69 -22.90 9.27
CA ALA A 40 1.27 -23.25 10.63
C ALA A 40 -0.14 -23.88 10.67
N ARG A 41 -1.05 -23.43 9.81
CA ARG A 41 -2.41 -23.98 9.65
C ARG A 41 -2.43 -25.38 9.05
N VAL A 42 -1.50 -25.65 8.13
CA VAL A 42 -1.41 -26.90 7.36
C VAL A 42 -0.62 -27.99 8.11
N VAL A 43 0.34 -27.61 8.95
CA VAL A 43 1.21 -28.55 9.68
C VAL A 43 0.52 -29.05 10.95
N PRO A 44 0.27 -30.38 11.07
CA PRO A 44 -0.23 -30.97 12.31
C PRO A 44 0.80 -30.91 13.44
N ALA A 45 0.33 -30.85 14.69
CA ALA A 45 1.22 -30.97 15.86
C ALA A 45 1.92 -32.33 15.89
N GLY A 46 3.23 -32.31 16.18
CA GLY A 46 4.11 -33.48 16.21
C GLY A 46 4.45 -34.06 14.83
N ALA A 47 4.05 -33.43 13.73
CA ALA A 47 4.39 -33.89 12.39
C ALA A 47 5.88 -33.75 12.10
N ALA A 48 6.45 -34.67 11.31
CA ALA A 48 7.79 -34.54 10.76
C ALA A 48 7.74 -33.62 9.53
N VAL A 49 8.38 -32.46 9.61
CA VAL A 49 8.34 -31.42 8.58
C VAL A 49 9.71 -31.20 7.97
N LEU A 50 9.77 -31.16 6.63
CA LEU A 50 10.94 -30.70 5.89
C LEU A 50 10.69 -29.29 5.36
N VAL A 51 11.48 -28.32 5.78
CA VAL A 51 11.51 -26.98 5.18
C VAL A 51 12.68 -26.93 4.20
N ALA A 52 12.38 -26.92 2.90
CA ALA A 52 13.36 -26.94 1.82
C ALA A 52 13.54 -25.55 1.21
N GLY A 53 14.80 -25.09 1.17
CA GLY A 53 15.18 -23.79 0.65
C GLY A 53 15.21 -22.68 1.71
N PRO A 54 15.66 -21.48 1.33
CA PRO A 54 15.81 -20.34 2.23
C PRO A 54 14.46 -19.88 2.80
N HIS A 55 14.44 -19.50 4.07
CA HIS A 55 13.23 -19.08 4.79
C HIS A 55 13.56 -18.20 5.99
N ASP A 56 12.56 -17.47 6.49
CA ASP A 56 12.69 -16.74 7.75
C ASP A 56 12.86 -17.68 8.94
N PRO A 57 13.73 -17.34 9.91
CA PRO A 57 13.69 -17.97 11.22
C PRO A 57 12.30 -17.94 11.88
N ALA A 58 11.50 -16.88 11.67
CA ALA A 58 10.15 -16.75 12.23
C ALA A 58 9.18 -17.84 11.74
N LEU A 59 9.45 -18.47 10.60
CA LEU A 59 8.70 -19.65 10.16
C LEU A 59 8.89 -20.82 11.13
N LEU A 60 10.11 -21.03 11.62
CA LEU A 60 10.41 -22.12 12.56
C LEU A 60 9.74 -21.88 13.90
N ASP A 61 9.68 -20.62 14.35
CA ASP A 61 8.99 -20.25 15.59
C ASP A 61 7.49 -20.58 15.50
N ARG A 62 6.85 -20.32 14.35
CA ARG A 62 5.44 -20.71 14.10
C ARG A 62 5.21 -22.21 13.89
N LEU A 63 6.27 -22.98 13.68
CA LEU A 63 6.25 -24.43 13.53
C LEU A 63 6.82 -25.16 14.75
N ALA A 64 6.96 -24.47 15.89
CA ALA A 64 7.49 -25.04 17.12
C ALA A 64 6.67 -26.24 17.65
N HIS A 65 5.42 -26.39 17.20
CA HIS A 65 4.57 -27.55 17.49
C HIS A 65 4.92 -28.80 16.67
N ALA A 66 5.89 -28.75 15.75
CA ALA A 66 6.28 -29.83 14.86
C ALA A 66 7.79 -30.13 14.90
N GLU A 67 8.20 -31.30 14.43
CA GLU A 67 9.61 -31.68 14.33
C GLU A 67 10.18 -31.22 12.98
N VAL A 68 10.90 -30.09 12.98
CA VAL A 68 11.36 -29.45 11.74
C VAL A 68 12.80 -29.82 11.38
N THR A 69 12.97 -30.35 10.18
CA THR A 69 14.25 -30.50 9.48
C THR A 69 14.37 -29.43 8.39
N CYS A 70 15.49 -28.70 8.36
CA CYS A 70 15.75 -27.71 7.31
C CYS A 70 16.71 -28.29 6.25
N LEU A 71 16.43 -28.07 4.96
CA LEU A 71 17.33 -28.34 3.85
C LEU A 71 17.72 -27.01 3.19
N LEU A 72 19.00 -26.64 3.28
CA LEU A 72 19.53 -25.37 2.81
C LEU A 72 20.80 -25.61 2.00
N ARG A 73 21.06 -24.85 0.94
CA ARG A 73 22.32 -25.01 0.19
C ARG A 73 23.50 -24.26 0.82
N GLY A 74 23.24 -23.17 1.53
CA GLY A 74 24.25 -22.32 2.17
C GLY A 74 24.56 -22.69 3.63
N TYR A 75 25.85 -22.84 3.97
CA TYR A 75 26.29 -23.08 5.35
C TYR A 75 25.99 -21.93 6.32
N PRO A 76 26.22 -20.64 5.98
CA PRO A 76 25.87 -19.51 6.85
C PRO A 76 24.41 -19.52 7.29
N ASP A 77 23.49 -19.84 6.38
CA ASP A 77 22.05 -19.92 6.66
C ASP A 77 21.73 -21.10 7.59
N GLY A 78 22.34 -22.25 7.32
CA GLY A 78 22.18 -23.44 8.17
C GLY A 78 22.70 -23.22 9.59
N ALA A 79 23.85 -22.57 9.74
CA ALA A 79 24.41 -22.23 11.04
C ALA A 79 23.50 -21.27 11.83
N ALA A 80 22.87 -20.30 11.16
CA ALA A 80 21.94 -19.35 11.78
C ALA A 80 20.64 -20.02 12.30
N LEU A 81 20.23 -21.13 11.68
CA LEU A 81 18.98 -21.84 11.98
C LEU A 81 19.16 -23.08 12.88
N ALA A 82 20.38 -23.58 13.06
CA ALA A 82 20.68 -24.81 13.79
C ALA A 82 20.13 -24.85 15.24
N ALA A 83 20.04 -23.70 15.91
CA ALA A 83 19.49 -23.62 17.26
C ALA A 83 17.96 -23.83 17.32
N ARG A 84 17.25 -23.53 16.22
CA ARG A 84 15.77 -23.54 16.13
C ARG A 84 15.21 -24.79 15.46
N ALA A 85 15.99 -25.47 14.64
CA ALA A 85 15.59 -26.70 13.97
C ALA A 85 16.01 -27.95 14.78
N ALA A 86 15.27 -29.05 14.59
CA ALA A 86 15.68 -30.36 15.10
C ALA A 86 16.93 -30.88 14.38
N ARG A 87 17.00 -30.62 13.06
CA ARG A 87 18.12 -31.00 12.18
C ARG A 87 18.25 -30.00 11.04
N VAL A 88 19.48 -29.71 10.62
CA VAL A 88 19.77 -28.90 9.44
C VAL A 88 20.67 -29.69 8.50
N VAL A 89 20.20 -29.91 7.27
CA VAL A 89 20.96 -30.52 6.19
C VAL A 89 21.45 -29.39 5.29
N VAL A 90 22.76 -29.18 5.21
CA VAL A 90 23.36 -28.17 4.36
C VAL A 90 23.93 -28.84 3.11
N GLY A 91 23.28 -28.64 1.97
CA GLY A 91 23.64 -29.24 0.69
C GLY A 91 22.49 -29.18 -0.32
N GLY A 92 22.63 -29.92 -1.41
CA GLY A 92 21.56 -30.08 -2.41
C GLY A 92 20.50 -31.13 -2.00
N PRO A 93 19.43 -31.30 -2.80
CA PRO A 93 18.36 -32.27 -2.54
C PRO A 93 18.82 -33.73 -2.55
N THR A 94 19.96 -34.02 -3.19
CA THR A 94 20.62 -35.33 -3.13
C THR A 94 21.21 -35.66 -1.76
N GLY A 95 21.35 -34.68 -0.88
CA GLY A 95 21.87 -34.85 0.47
C GLY A 95 20.87 -35.45 1.46
N LEU A 96 19.57 -35.48 1.12
CA LEU A 96 18.57 -36.20 1.90
C LEU A 96 18.81 -37.71 1.76
N GLY A 97 18.59 -38.48 2.83
CA GLY A 97 18.62 -39.95 2.75
C GLY A 97 17.44 -40.51 1.95
N ASP A 98 17.63 -41.62 1.23
CA ASP A 98 16.58 -42.25 0.41
C ASP A 98 15.44 -42.85 1.23
N ASP A 99 15.68 -43.13 2.52
CA ASP A 99 14.71 -43.67 3.47
C ASP A 99 14.03 -42.58 4.32
N GLU A 100 14.47 -41.31 4.21
CA GLU A 100 13.87 -40.22 4.98
C GLU A 100 12.46 -39.90 4.47
N ARG A 101 11.50 -39.82 5.40
CA ARG A 101 10.08 -39.65 5.10
C ARG A 101 9.44 -38.63 6.03
N PHE A 102 8.83 -37.60 5.45
CA PHE A 102 8.19 -36.47 6.12
C PHE A 102 6.66 -36.47 5.90
N ASP A 103 5.92 -35.98 6.89
CA ASP A 103 4.47 -35.78 6.80
C ASP A 103 4.15 -34.50 5.99
N VAL A 104 4.98 -33.47 6.11
CA VAL A 104 4.83 -32.21 5.37
C VAL A 104 6.18 -31.76 4.79
N VAL A 105 6.17 -31.33 3.54
CA VAL A 105 7.32 -30.66 2.89
C VAL A 105 6.92 -29.24 2.52
N ILE A 106 7.72 -28.25 2.91
CA ILE A 106 7.50 -26.83 2.62
C ILE A 106 8.65 -26.34 1.75
N ALA A 107 8.38 -26.03 0.49
CA ALA A 107 9.30 -25.37 -0.44
C ALA A 107 8.83 -23.93 -0.68
N GLY A 108 8.91 -23.11 0.37
CA GLY A 108 8.33 -21.76 0.41
C GLY A 108 9.04 -20.71 -0.45
N ALA A 109 10.32 -20.92 -0.74
CA ALA A 109 11.09 -20.10 -1.67
C ALA A 109 11.07 -20.65 -3.12
N GLY A 110 10.35 -21.74 -3.35
CA GLY A 110 10.35 -22.47 -4.62
C GLY A 110 11.46 -23.51 -4.70
N LEU A 111 11.57 -24.19 -5.86
CA LEU A 111 12.49 -25.32 -6.04
C LEU A 111 13.90 -24.90 -6.47
N ASP A 112 14.02 -23.79 -7.20
CA ASP A 112 15.31 -23.34 -7.73
C ASP A 112 16.35 -23.05 -6.62
N PRO A 113 15.99 -22.41 -5.48
CA PRO A 113 16.95 -22.17 -4.41
C PRO A 113 17.28 -23.42 -3.56
N VAL A 114 16.57 -24.53 -3.76
CA VAL A 114 16.88 -25.81 -3.09
C VAL A 114 18.05 -26.51 -3.79
N GLU A 115 18.22 -26.25 -5.08
CA GLU A 115 19.30 -26.84 -5.88
C GLU A 115 20.62 -26.12 -5.60
N SER A 116 21.65 -26.90 -5.26
CA SER A 116 23.02 -26.39 -5.12
C SER A 116 23.77 -26.46 -6.45
N VAL A 117 24.63 -25.48 -6.72
CA VAL A 117 25.58 -25.52 -7.87
C VAL A 117 26.78 -26.40 -7.62
N GLU A 118 27.13 -26.66 -6.36
CA GLU A 118 28.25 -27.53 -5.97
C GLU A 118 27.85 -29.03 -5.98
N GLY A 119 26.56 -29.33 -6.20
CA GLY A 119 26.00 -30.68 -6.24
C GLY A 119 25.51 -31.11 -7.63
N ALA A 120 24.87 -32.29 -7.69
CA ALA A 120 24.25 -32.76 -8.93
C ALA A 120 23.05 -31.88 -9.32
N ARG A 121 23.04 -31.40 -10.56
CA ARG A 121 21.94 -30.61 -11.13
C ARG A 121 20.82 -31.53 -11.59
N LEU A 122 19.73 -31.54 -10.83
CA LEU A 122 18.51 -32.32 -11.08
C LEU A 122 17.50 -31.56 -11.94
N GLY A 123 17.56 -30.23 -11.96
CA GLY A 123 16.55 -29.37 -12.57
C GLY A 123 15.21 -29.40 -11.84
N TRP A 124 14.27 -28.54 -12.26
CA TRP A 124 13.01 -28.32 -11.54
C TRP A 124 12.23 -29.63 -11.29
N GLY A 125 12.06 -30.46 -12.32
CA GLY A 125 11.36 -31.74 -12.23
C GLY A 125 12.06 -32.76 -11.34
N GLY A 126 13.39 -32.81 -11.36
CA GLY A 126 14.16 -33.72 -10.52
C GLY A 126 14.15 -33.33 -9.05
N VAL A 127 14.21 -32.02 -8.74
CA VAL A 127 14.01 -31.52 -7.36
C VAL A 127 12.61 -31.86 -6.87
N LEU A 128 11.56 -31.61 -7.68
CA LEU A 128 10.19 -31.96 -7.32
C LEU A 128 10.05 -33.46 -7.04
N ALA A 129 10.61 -34.32 -7.89
CA ALA A 129 10.58 -35.77 -7.72
C ALA A 129 11.28 -36.19 -6.43
N ARG A 130 12.43 -35.57 -6.09
CA ARG A 130 13.16 -35.88 -4.86
C ARG A 130 12.38 -35.51 -3.61
N LEU A 131 11.80 -34.30 -3.55
CA LEU A 131 10.97 -33.85 -2.44
C LEU A 131 9.69 -34.68 -2.32
N THR A 132 9.07 -35.04 -3.44
CA THR A 132 7.89 -35.92 -3.45
C THR A 132 8.23 -37.34 -3.00
N GLY A 133 9.43 -37.84 -3.32
CA GLY A 133 9.94 -39.10 -2.80
C GLY A 133 10.12 -39.10 -1.27
N ALA A 134 10.50 -37.95 -0.71
CA ALA A 134 10.63 -37.74 0.73
C ALA A 134 9.27 -37.57 1.45
N LEU A 135 8.16 -37.37 0.74
CA LEU A 135 6.83 -37.34 1.35
C LEU A 135 6.30 -38.74 1.66
N ARG A 136 5.73 -38.90 2.86
CA ARG A 136 4.91 -40.07 3.22
C ARG A 136 3.66 -40.13 2.34
N PRO A 137 3.09 -41.31 2.08
CA PRO A 137 1.75 -41.43 1.50
C PRO A 137 0.74 -40.66 2.35
N GLY A 138 -0.12 -39.84 1.74
CA GLY A 138 -1.01 -38.90 2.46
C GLY A 138 -0.33 -37.61 2.95
N GLY A 139 0.99 -37.49 2.78
CA GLY A 139 1.75 -36.30 3.16
C GLY A 139 1.41 -35.08 2.29
N THR A 140 1.71 -33.89 2.81
CA THR A 140 1.37 -32.62 2.19
C THR A 140 2.60 -31.87 1.68
N LEU A 141 2.56 -31.39 0.44
CA LEU A 141 3.50 -30.43 -0.13
C LEU A 141 2.90 -29.03 -0.10
N LEU A 142 3.63 -28.06 0.46
CA LEU A 142 3.38 -26.64 0.30
C LEU A 142 4.48 -26.05 -0.57
N LEU A 143 4.15 -25.63 -1.80
CA LEU A 143 5.12 -25.21 -2.81
C LEU A 143 4.84 -23.79 -3.30
N TRP A 144 5.85 -22.92 -3.27
CA TRP A 144 5.85 -21.70 -4.05
C TRP A 144 6.29 -21.97 -5.50
N ALA A 145 5.55 -21.42 -6.46
CA ALA A 145 5.92 -21.41 -7.86
C ALA A 145 5.82 -19.99 -8.41
N GLN A 146 6.93 -19.46 -8.92
CA GLN A 146 6.94 -18.17 -9.59
C GLN A 146 6.10 -18.22 -10.88
N ASN A 147 5.30 -17.19 -11.14
CA ASN A 147 4.62 -17.03 -12.40
C ASN A 147 5.55 -16.27 -13.37
N PRO A 148 6.09 -16.93 -14.42
CA PRO A 148 7.00 -16.25 -15.33
C PRO A 148 6.30 -15.23 -16.21
N MET A 149 4.97 -15.16 -16.24
CA MET A 149 4.19 -14.10 -16.90
C MET A 149 3.42 -13.22 -15.90
N GLY A 150 3.75 -13.32 -14.61
CA GLY A 150 3.08 -12.59 -13.54
C GLY A 150 3.43 -11.10 -13.53
N LEU A 151 2.61 -10.34 -12.80
CA LEU A 151 2.68 -8.88 -12.70
C LEU A 151 4.09 -8.38 -12.33
N ARG A 152 4.79 -9.08 -11.43
CA ARG A 152 6.16 -8.73 -11.03
C ARG A 152 7.09 -8.56 -12.24
N ARG A 153 6.97 -9.41 -13.26
CA ARG A 153 7.78 -9.33 -14.48
C ARG A 153 7.30 -8.23 -15.43
N LEU A 154 5.99 -7.95 -15.46
CA LEU A 154 5.42 -6.88 -16.29
C LEU A 154 5.83 -5.48 -15.82
N VAL A 155 6.07 -5.33 -14.52
CA VAL A 155 6.46 -4.05 -13.92
C VAL A 155 7.96 -3.94 -13.66
N ASP A 156 8.75 -4.99 -13.90
CA ASP A 156 10.19 -4.97 -13.66
C ASP A 156 10.92 -4.08 -14.67
N THR A 157 11.88 -3.28 -14.19
CA THR A 157 12.74 -2.48 -15.06
C THR A 157 13.83 -3.30 -15.73
N ASP A 158 14.26 -4.38 -15.10
CA ASP A 158 15.34 -5.22 -15.61
C ASP A 158 14.77 -6.36 -16.47
N ALA A 159 15.33 -6.51 -17.67
CA ALA A 159 14.99 -7.64 -18.51
C ALA A 159 15.43 -8.94 -17.80
N TRP A 160 14.47 -9.84 -17.56
CA TRP A 160 14.70 -11.09 -16.84
C TRP A 160 15.87 -11.94 -17.40
N TYR A 161 16.10 -11.91 -18.73
CA TYR A 161 17.19 -12.64 -19.39
C TYR A 161 18.55 -11.93 -19.31
N ALA A 162 18.57 -10.68 -18.85
CA ALA A 162 19.78 -9.87 -18.72
C ALA A 162 20.23 -9.73 -17.27
N ARG A 163 19.47 -10.27 -16.30
CA ARG A 163 19.88 -10.27 -14.88
C ARG A 163 21.17 -11.07 -14.71
N ARG A 164 22.06 -10.55 -13.87
CA ARG A 164 23.37 -11.12 -13.56
C ARG A 164 23.58 -11.20 -12.06
N ASP A 165 22.50 -11.48 -11.34
CA ASP A 165 22.53 -11.59 -9.89
C ASP A 165 23.40 -12.82 -9.54
N ASP A 166 24.24 -12.69 -8.51
CA ASP A 166 25.12 -13.77 -8.10
C ASP A 166 24.36 -15.05 -7.69
N ALA A 167 23.05 -14.94 -7.43
CA ALA A 167 22.14 -16.03 -7.08
C ALA A 167 21.47 -16.71 -8.30
N ALA A 168 21.60 -16.14 -9.51
CA ALA A 168 20.84 -16.53 -10.70
C ALA A 168 21.50 -17.71 -11.46
N TRP A 169 21.64 -18.86 -10.79
CA TRP A 169 22.29 -20.06 -11.36
C TRP A 169 21.35 -21.00 -12.12
N THR A 170 20.04 -20.78 -12.05
CA THR A 170 19.02 -21.52 -12.80
C THR A 170 18.50 -20.66 -13.94
N VAL A 171 18.25 -21.28 -15.09
CA VAL A 171 17.49 -20.64 -16.17
C VAL A 171 16.02 -20.69 -15.76
N THR A 172 15.45 -19.54 -15.40
CA THR A 172 14.06 -19.47 -14.91
C THR A 172 13.07 -19.15 -16.03
N GLY A 173 11.83 -19.62 -15.85
CA GLY A 173 10.69 -19.25 -16.68
C GLY A 173 10.57 -20.04 -17.99
N VAL A 174 9.91 -19.44 -18.99
CA VAL A 174 9.37 -20.13 -20.18
C VAL A 174 10.43 -20.80 -21.08
N LEU A 175 11.71 -20.48 -20.90
CA LEU A 175 12.78 -21.13 -21.67
C LEU A 175 13.21 -22.48 -21.09
N ASP A 176 12.97 -22.73 -19.81
CA ASP A 176 13.15 -24.05 -19.22
C ASP A 176 11.85 -24.84 -19.42
N VAL A 177 11.91 -25.89 -20.24
CA VAL A 177 10.77 -26.76 -20.53
C VAL A 177 10.23 -27.42 -19.27
N ASP A 178 11.07 -27.63 -18.26
CA ASP A 178 10.69 -28.28 -17.01
C ASP A 178 10.04 -27.32 -16.01
N HIS A 179 10.21 -26.02 -16.20
CA HIS A 179 9.57 -25.02 -15.35
C HIS A 179 8.13 -24.75 -15.83
N PRO A 180 7.12 -24.86 -14.95
CA PRO A 180 5.74 -24.54 -15.34
C PRO A 180 5.60 -23.06 -15.68
N ALA A 181 4.97 -22.77 -16.83
CA ALA A 181 4.72 -21.41 -17.30
C ALA A 181 3.38 -20.83 -16.83
N ASN A 182 2.46 -21.69 -16.40
CA ASN A 182 1.13 -21.32 -15.92
C ASN A 182 0.59 -22.36 -14.90
N ARG A 183 -0.56 -22.05 -14.29
CA ARG A 183 -1.20 -22.87 -13.26
C ARG A 183 -1.60 -24.28 -13.73
N GLU A 184 -2.02 -24.41 -15.00
CA GLU A 184 -2.40 -25.71 -15.57
C GLU A 184 -1.18 -26.62 -15.74
N GLN A 185 -0.09 -26.09 -16.30
CA GLN A 185 1.17 -26.82 -16.39
C GLN A 185 1.71 -27.20 -15.00
N LEU A 186 1.60 -26.31 -14.00
CA LEU A 186 2.00 -26.63 -12.63
C LEU A 186 1.16 -27.78 -12.06
N ARG A 187 -0.15 -27.78 -12.30
CA ARG A 187 -1.05 -28.88 -11.91
C ARG A 187 -0.64 -30.20 -12.58
N ASP A 188 -0.37 -30.18 -13.88
CA ASP A 188 0.06 -31.37 -14.62
C ASP A 188 1.40 -31.92 -14.13
N ARG A 189 2.34 -31.03 -13.80
CA ARG A 189 3.65 -31.41 -13.24
C ARG A 189 3.53 -32.04 -11.86
N LEU A 190 2.71 -31.47 -10.99
CA LEU A 190 2.42 -32.05 -9.67
C LEU A 190 1.72 -33.41 -9.81
N ALA A 191 0.74 -33.53 -10.70
CA ALA A 191 0.07 -34.80 -11.00
C ALA A 191 1.03 -35.85 -11.54
N GLY A 192 1.92 -35.48 -12.45
CA GLY A 192 2.98 -36.35 -12.98
C GLY A 192 3.97 -36.83 -11.91
N ALA A 193 4.17 -36.05 -10.85
CA ALA A 193 4.96 -36.44 -9.69
C ALA A 193 4.19 -37.32 -8.66
N GLY A 194 2.90 -37.58 -8.89
CA GLY A 194 2.04 -38.36 -7.99
C GLY A 194 1.40 -37.54 -6.86
N LEU A 195 1.33 -36.22 -7.02
CA LEU A 195 0.65 -35.30 -6.10
C LEU A 195 -0.71 -34.86 -6.67
N ARG A 196 -1.71 -34.74 -5.81
CA ARG A 196 -3.00 -34.13 -6.12
C ARG A 196 -3.01 -32.69 -5.59
N PRO A 197 -3.06 -31.67 -6.46
CA PRO A 197 -3.20 -30.28 -5.99
C PRO A 197 -4.57 -30.07 -5.37
N ASP A 198 -4.61 -29.67 -4.10
CA ASP A 198 -5.85 -29.46 -3.34
C ASP A 198 -6.28 -27.98 -3.36
N ALA A 199 -5.32 -27.04 -3.35
CA ALA A 199 -5.61 -25.61 -3.40
C ALA A 199 -4.48 -24.79 -4.04
N PHE A 200 -4.84 -23.64 -4.62
CA PHE A 200 -3.92 -22.67 -5.18
C PHE A 200 -4.20 -21.29 -4.60
N PHE A 201 -3.18 -20.65 -4.06
CA PHE A 201 -3.24 -19.27 -3.60
C PHE A 201 -2.44 -18.39 -4.55
N ALA A 202 -3.05 -17.34 -5.09
CA ALA A 202 -2.36 -16.25 -5.75
C ALA A 202 -1.62 -15.41 -4.71
N ALA A 203 -0.30 -15.24 -4.88
CA ALA A 203 0.50 -14.44 -3.95
C ALA A 203 0.87 -13.07 -4.52
N TYR A 204 0.71 -12.03 -3.71
CA TYR A 204 1.08 -10.66 -4.04
C TYR A 204 1.93 -10.02 -2.93
N PRO A 205 3.01 -9.30 -3.27
CA PRO A 205 3.61 -9.15 -4.60
C PRO A 205 4.61 -10.27 -4.98
N ASP A 206 4.87 -11.23 -4.10
CA ASP A 206 5.89 -12.28 -4.23
C ASP A 206 5.63 -13.48 -3.29
N ALA A 207 6.61 -14.39 -3.17
CA ALA A 207 6.54 -15.67 -2.46
C ALA A 207 6.21 -15.56 -0.97
N GLY A 208 6.81 -14.58 -0.29
CA GLY A 208 6.55 -14.29 1.12
C GLY A 208 5.44 -13.28 1.32
N GLY A 209 4.69 -13.00 0.25
CA GLY A 209 3.97 -11.76 0.02
C GLY A 209 2.97 -11.37 1.10
N ARG A 210 2.61 -10.08 1.05
CA ARG A 210 1.66 -9.45 1.96
C ARG A 210 0.24 -10.04 1.83
N ALA A 211 -0.08 -10.69 0.73
CA ALA A 211 -1.38 -11.32 0.52
C ALA A 211 -1.24 -12.68 -0.17
N LEU A 212 -1.91 -13.68 0.39
CA LEU A 212 -2.25 -14.94 -0.27
C LEU A 212 -3.77 -14.99 -0.42
N ILE A 213 -4.28 -15.08 -1.64
CA ILE A 213 -5.71 -15.11 -1.93
C ILE A 213 -6.01 -16.41 -2.68
N ASP A 214 -7.06 -17.13 -2.30
CA ASP A 214 -7.52 -18.30 -3.03
C ASP A 214 -7.73 -17.92 -4.51
N ALA A 215 -7.07 -18.66 -5.39
CA ALA A 215 -6.95 -18.29 -6.80
C ALA A 215 -8.28 -18.45 -7.55
N ASP A 216 -9.15 -19.35 -7.11
CA ASP A 216 -10.46 -19.55 -7.76
C ASP A 216 -11.46 -18.51 -7.26
N GLU A 217 -11.44 -18.16 -5.97
CA GLU A 217 -12.22 -17.04 -5.43
C GLU A 217 -11.78 -15.70 -6.05
N LEU A 218 -10.48 -15.47 -6.23
CA LEU A 218 -9.95 -14.27 -6.89
C LEU A 218 -10.40 -14.16 -8.35
N ALA A 219 -10.54 -15.29 -9.05
CA ALA A 219 -11.04 -15.32 -10.42
C ALA A 219 -12.55 -15.10 -10.51
N ALA A 220 -13.32 -15.55 -9.51
CA ALA A 220 -14.77 -15.45 -9.46
C ALA A 220 -15.26 -14.07 -8.98
N ALA A 221 -14.67 -13.54 -7.89
CA ALA A 221 -15.14 -12.34 -7.21
C ALA A 221 -14.48 -11.06 -7.77
N THR A 222 -14.62 -10.84 -9.08
CA THR A 222 -13.89 -9.80 -9.84
C THR A 222 -14.21 -8.36 -9.43
N THR A 223 -15.30 -8.11 -8.70
CA THR A 223 -15.66 -6.76 -8.21
C THR A 223 -15.61 -6.65 -6.69
N CYS A 224 -14.96 -7.60 -6.01
CA CYS A 224 -14.89 -7.64 -4.56
C CYS A 224 -14.01 -6.51 -4.00
N GLY A 225 -14.60 -5.65 -3.17
CA GLY A 225 -13.91 -4.53 -2.54
C GLY A 225 -12.78 -4.94 -1.58
N LEU A 226 -12.88 -6.13 -0.96
CA LEU A 226 -11.78 -6.70 -0.17
C LEU A 226 -10.54 -6.94 -1.06
N PHE A 227 -10.72 -7.66 -2.17
CA PHE A 227 -9.61 -7.99 -3.07
C PHE A 227 -9.03 -6.73 -3.73
N ASP A 228 -9.88 -5.77 -4.09
CA ASP A 228 -9.45 -4.47 -4.60
C ASP A 228 -8.53 -3.74 -3.59
N ALA A 229 -8.96 -3.61 -2.33
CA ALA A 229 -8.16 -2.98 -1.28
C ALA A 229 -6.84 -3.73 -1.01
N VAL A 230 -6.89 -5.06 -0.95
CA VAL A 230 -5.71 -5.92 -0.72
C VAL A 230 -4.70 -5.79 -1.85
N LEU A 231 -5.14 -5.81 -3.10
CA LEU A 231 -4.25 -5.67 -4.25
C LEU A 231 -3.65 -4.26 -4.34
N HIS A 232 -4.42 -3.24 -3.94
CA HIS A 232 -3.90 -1.88 -3.79
C HIS A 232 -2.80 -1.79 -2.71
N ASP A 233 -3.00 -2.40 -1.54
CA ASP A 233 -1.98 -2.45 -0.48
C ASP A 233 -0.74 -3.24 -0.93
N ALA A 234 -0.94 -4.45 -1.43
CA ALA A 234 0.16 -5.33 -1.83
C ALA A 234 0.99 -4.74 -2.98
N GLY A 235 0.34 -4.10 -3.96
CA GLY A 235 1.05 -3.42 -5.06
C GLY A 235 1.75 -2.13 -4.61
N GLY A 236 1.11 -1.31 -3.77
CA GLY A 236 1.70 -0.05 -3.32
C GLY A 236 2.85 -0.26 -2.33
N ASN A 237 2.60 -0.99 -1.25
CA ASN A 237 3.58 -1.19 -0.18
C ASN A 237 4.60 -2.28 -0.53
N GLY A 238 4.20 -3.31 -1.27
CA GLY A 238 5.09 -4.40 -1.66
C GLY A 238 6.17 -4.01 -2.68
N PHE A 239 6.01 -2.86 -3.36
CA PHE A 239 6.99 -2.32 -4.30
C PHE A 239 7.53 -0.94 -3.86
N ALA A 240 7.24 -0.48 -2.64
CA ALA A 240 7.52 0.90 -2.24
C ALA A 240 9.01 1.32 -2.39
N ALA A 241 9.94 0.39 -2.17
CA ALA A 241 11.38 0.61 -2.34
C ALA A 241 11.91 0.31 -3.75
N THR A 242 11.07 -0.22 -4.64
CA THR A 242 11.46 -0.71 -5.96
C THR A 242 11.13 0.31 -7.06
N THR A 243 12.02 0.42 -8.04
CA THR A 243 11.73 1.15 -9.29
C THR A 243 11.03 0.20 -10.25
N VAL A 244 9.95 0.65 -10.86
CA VAL A 244 9.07 -0.19 -11.69
C VAL A 244 8.73 0.51 -13.01
N LEU A 245 8.35 -0.22 -14.05
CA LEU A 245 7.93 0.36 -15.33
C LEU A 245 6.58 1.06 -15.23
N GLN A 246 5.61 0.45 -14.55
CA GLN A 246 4.22 0.91 -14.42
C GLN A 246 3.71 0.70 -13.00
N ASP A 247 2.58 1.30 -12.65
CA ASP A 247 1.97 1.19 -11.31
C ASP A 247 1.48 -0.25 -11.06
N PRO A 248 2.11 -1.01 -10.14
CA PRO A 248 1.74 -2.40 -9.87
C PRO A 248 0.37 -2.52 -9.20
N ALA A 249 -0.02 -1.54 -8.37
CA ALA A 249 -1.31 -1.56 -7.68
C ALA A 249 -2.44 -1.40 -8.69
N ARG A 250 -2.28 -0.48 -9.67
CA ARG A 250 -3.28 -0.30 -10.73
C ARG A 250 -3.38 -1.53 -11.62
N LEU A 251 -2.25 -2.10 -12.05
CA LEU A 251 -2.23 -3.27 -12.90
C LEU A 251 -2.85 -4.50 -12.21
N ALA A 252 -2.66 -4.65 -10.90
CA ALA A 252 -3.28 -5.73 -10.12
C ALA A 252 -4.81 -5.59 -10.06
N VAL A 253 -5.32 -4.39 -9.80
CA VAL A 253 -6.77 -4.12 -9.74
C VAL A 253 -7.42 -4.23 -11.13
N ASP A 254 -6.75 -3.77 -12.18
CA ASP A 254 -7.24 -3.96 -13.55
C ASP A 254 -7.29 -5.46 -13.93
N ALA A 255 -6.29 -6.25 -13.50
CA ALA A 255 -6.31 -7.69 -13.67
C ALA A 255 -7.46 -8.36 -12.89
N LEU A 256 -7.73 -7.94 -11.65
CA LEU A 256 -8.87 -8.40 -10.86
C LEU A 256 -10.20 -8.16 -11.60
N HIS A 257 -10.46 -6.93 -12.02
CA HIS A 257 -11.70 -6.57 -12.73
C HIS A 257 -11.84 -7.29 -14.08
N ALA A 258 -10.72 -7.66 -14.72
CA ALA A 258 -10.71 -8.42 -15.96
C ALA A 258 -10.86 -9.96 -15.75
N GLY A 259 -10.94 -10.45 -14.51
CA GLY A 259 -10.94 -11.89 -14.22
C GLY A 259 -9.57 -12.56 -14.43
N LEU A 260 -8.51 -11.78 -14.53
CA LEU A 260 -7.13 -12.23 -14.75
C LEU A 260 -6.26 -12.13 -13.48
N GLY A 261 -6.81 -11.73 -12.34
CA GLY A 261 -6.07 -11.56 -11.08
C GLY A 261 -5.25 -12.80 -10.74
N ALA A 262 -5.88 -13.98 -10.65
CA ALA A 262 -5.18 -15.23 -10.38
C ALA A 262 -4.17 -15.64 -11.46
N ALA A 263 -4.44 -15.34 -12.73
CA ALA A 263 -3.58 -15.71 -13.86
C ALA A 263 -2.33 -14.81 -13.96
N LEU A 264 -2.45 -13.53 -13.58
CA LEU A 264 -1.39 -12.54 -13.59
C LEU A 264 -0.75 -12.32 -12.21
N ALA A 265 -1.14 -13.10 -11.21
CA ALA A 265 -0.49 -13.09 -9.90
C ALA A 265 1.03 -13.30 -10.07
N PRO A 266 1.90 -12.58 -9.33
CA PRO A 266 3.34 -12.77 -9.35
C PRO A 266 3.82 -14.22 -9.16
N GLY A 267 3.04 -15.05 -8.46
CA GLY A 267 3.21 -16.49 -8.41
C GLY A 267 2.10 -17.14 -7.60
N TRP A 268 2.25 -18.44 -7.38
CA TRP A 268 1.26 -19.26 -6.69
C TRP A 268 1.88 -20.04 -5.55
N VAL A 269 1.19 -20.07 -4.42
CA VAL A 269 1.45 -21.05 -3.36
C VAL A 269 0.45 -22.19 -3.54
N VAL A 270 0.96 -23.41 -3.71
CA VAL A 270 0.16 -24.60 -3.97
C VAL A 270 0.21 -25.53 -2.78
N LEU A 271 -0.95 -25.98 -2.36
CA LEU A 271 -1.11 -27.09 -1.44
C LEU A 271 -1.42 -28.35 -2.24
N ALA A 272 -0.62 -29.40 -2.11
CA ALA A 272 -0.84 -30.66 -2.79
C ALA A 272 -0.62 -31.85 -1.86
N THR A 273 -1.43 -32.89 -1.99
CA THR A 273 -1.35 -34.11 -1.18
C THR A 273 -0.83 -35.27 -2.00
N LYS A 274 0.02 -36.10 -1.40
CA LYS A 274 0.49 -37.34 -2.02
C LYS A 274 -0.59 -38.41 -1.86
N ALA A 275 -0.97 -39.05 -2.96
CA ALA A 275 -2.00 -40.08 -2.92
C ALA A 275 -1.65 -41.20 -1.90
N PRO A 276 -2.63 -41.69 -1.12
CA PRO A 276 -2.40 -42.80 -0.20
C PRO A 276 -2.09 -44.08 -0.97
N ALA A 277 -1.30 -44.97 -0.36
CA ALA A 277 -0.88 -46.23 -1.00
C ALA A 277 -2.02 -47.25 -1.20
N SER A 278 -3.20 -47.03 -0.60
CA SER A 278 -4.35 -47.94 -0.68
C SER A 278 -5.67 -47.17 -0.79
N GLY A 279 -6.21 -47.11 -2.03
CA GLY A 279 -7.60 -46.75 -2.36
C GLY A 279 -8.02 -45.30 -2.09
N PRO A 280 -9.11 -44.81 -2.73
CA PRO A 280 -9.73 -43.55 -2.36
C PRO A 280 -10.26 -43.68 -0.94
N VAL A 281 -9.76 -42.86 -0.02
CA VAL A 281 -10.37 -42.70 1.30
C VAL A 281 -11.57 -41.79 1.09
N ASP A 282 -12.74 -42.39 0.90
CA ASP A 282 -14.02 -41.67 0.95
C ASP A 282 -14.15 -41.01 2.33
N GLY A 283 -14.19 -39.68 2.36
CA GLY A 283 -14.59 -38.92 3.56
C GLY A 283 -13.47 -38.35 4.43
N GLU A 284 -12.25 -38.12 3.93
CA GLU A 284 -11.36 -37.19 4.66
C GLU A 284 -12.05 -35.83 4.79
N PRO A 285 -12.14 -35.26 6.02
CA PRO A 285 -12.74 -33.95 6.19
C PRO A 285 -11.94 -32.95 5.36
N SER A 286 -12.59 -32.32 4.38
CA SER A 286 -11.99 -31.18 3.65
C SER A 286 -11.43 -30.21 4.67
N ARG A 287 -10.10 -30.07 4.68
CA ARG A 287 -9.42 -29.10 5.52
C ARG A 287 -9.96 -27.73 5.14
N VAL A 288 -10.56 -27.02 6.11
CA VAL A 288 -11.10 -25.67 5.88
C VAL A 288 -9.91 -24.72 5.73
N LEU A 289 -9.62 -24.37 4.47
CA LEU A 289 -8.60 -23.40 4.09
C LEU A 289 -9.19 -21.98 4.07
N PRO A 290 -8.36 -20.97 4.34
CA PRO A 290 -8.79 -19.57 4.25
C PRO A 290 -9.00 -19.19 2.78
N VAL A 291 -9.90 -18.23 2.55
CA VAL A 291 -10.08 -17.53 1.27
C VAL A 291 -8.96 -16.52 1.06
N ALA A 292 -8.49 -15.87 2.12
CA ALA A 292 -7.36 -14.95 2.05
C ALA A 292 -6.57 -14.90 3.36
N LEU A 293 -5.27 -14.65 3.25
CA LEU A 293 -4.34 -14.38 4.35
C LEU A 293 -3.62 -13.07 4.05
N LEU A 294 -3.78 -12.09 4.93
CA LEU A 294 -3.38 -10.70 4.70
C LEU A 294 -2.44 -10.23 5.80
N GLN A 295 -1.21 -9.92 5.43
CA GLN A 295 -0.25 -9.29 6.33
C GLN A 295 -0.58 -7.80 6.47
N THR A 296 -0.67 -7.34 7.72
CA THR A 296 -1.13 -6.00 8.06
C THR A 296 -0.34 -5.44 9.24
N GLY A 297 -0.18 -4.12 9.27
CA GLY A 297 0.49 -3.42 10.37
C GLY A 297 2.01 -3.61 10.44
N PRO A 298 2.67 -2.93 11.39
CA PRO A 298 4.13 -2.93 11.54
C PRO A 298 4.66 -4.23 12.17
N ALA A 299 3.83 -4.92 12.95
CA ALA A 299 4.15 -6.21 13.58
C ALA A 299 3.98 -7.43 12.64
N ALA A 300 3.60 -7.19 11.37
CA ALA A 300 3.30 -8.24 10.39
C ALA A 300 2.18 -9.21 10.85
N ASP A 301 1.13 -8.68 11.50
CA ASP A 301 -0.04 -9.46 11.88
C ASP A 301 -0.71 -10.05 10.64
N VAL A 302 -1.16 -11.29 10.73
CA VAL A 302 -1.87 -11.95 9.62
C VAL A 302 -3.36 -12.02 9.95
N LEU A 303 -4.17 -11.37 9.12
CA LEU A 303 -5.63 -11.50 9.12
C LEU A 303 -6.03 -12.62 8.18
N GLU A 304 -6.94 -13.49 8.64
CA GLU A 304 -7.50 -14.55 7.82
C GLU A 304 -8.94 -14.22 7.43
N VAL A 305 -9.30 -14.56 6.20
CA VAL A 305 -10.68 -14.53 5.72
C VAL A 305 -11.09 -15.97 5.48
N VAL A 306 -12.17 -16.41 6.11
CA VAL A 306 -12.67 -17.78 6.00
C VAL A 306 -14.11 -17.81 5.53
N THR A 307 -14.50 -18.88 4.85
CA THR A 307 -15.89 -19.09 4.44
C THR A 307 -16.74 -19.44 5.65
N GLY A 308 -17.81 -18.69 5.86
CA GLY A 308 -18.83 -18.93 6.89
C GLY A 308 -20.22 -19.18 6.27
N PRO A 309 -21.23 -19.49 7.11
CA PRO A 309 -22.58 -19.82 6.65
C PRO A 309 -23.32 -18.66 5.95
N GLN A 310 -22.91 -17.42 6.22
CA GLN A 310 -23.53 -16.20 5.66
C GLN A 310 -22.59 -15.46 4.69
N GLY A 311 -21.56 -16.14 4.17
CA GLY A 311 -20.50 -15.55 3.38
C GLY A 311 -19.18 -15.50 4.13
N TRP A 312 -18.25 -14.67 3.67
CA TRP A 312 -16.92 -14.57 4.27
C TRP A 312 -16.95 -13.87 5.62
N ARG A 313 -16.09 -14.30 6.53
CA ARG A 313 -15.87 -13.69 7.84
C ARG A 313 -14.39 -13.54 8.12
N TRP A 314 -14.07 -12.56 8.94
CA TRP A 314 -12.74 -12.40 9.49
C TRP A 314 -12.47 -13.46 10.56
N GLN A 315 -11.24 -13.95 10.57
CA GLN A 315 -10.71 -14.79 11.63
C GLN A 315 -9.32 -14.27 11.97
N VAL A 316 -9.10 -13.99 13.25
CA VAL A 316 -7.80 -13.50 13.73
C VAL A 316 -7.05 -14.66 14.36
N THR A 317 -5.89 -14.99 13.81
CA THR A 317 -4.95 -15.91 14.46
C THR A 317 -4.02 -15.06 15.33
N PRO A 318 -4.13 -15.10 16.67
CA PRO A 318 -3.27 -14.31 17.53
C PRO A 318 -1.82 -14.74 17.31
N ALA A 319 -0.95 -13.79 16.97
CA ALA A 319 0.48 -14.02 17.08
C ALA A 319 0.80 -14.24 18.57
N GLU A 320 1.63 -15.22 18.90
CA GLU A 320 2.23 -15.30 20.24
C GLU A 320 3.10 -14.06 20.43
N HIS A 321 2.55 -13.06 21.12
CA HIS A 321 3.29 -11.84 21.43
C HIS A 321 4.28 -12.16 22.55
N SER A 322 5.58 -11.97 22.31
CA SER A 322 6.41 -11.43 23.38
C SER A 322 5.90 -10.02 23.64
N GLU A 323 5.39 -9.77 24.85
CA GLU A 323 5.04 -8.43 25.33
C GLU A 323 6.23 -7.50 25.09
N THR A 324 6.21 -6.79 23.96
CA THR A 324 7.12 -5.69 23.75
C THR A 324 6.54 -4.58 24.61
N PRO A 325 7.25 -4.12 25.65
CA PRO A 325 6.69 -3.13 26.57
C PRO A 325 6.23 -1.94 25.75
N ALA A 326 4.95 -1.58 25.91
CA ALA A 326 4.36 -0.42 25.27
C ALA A 326 5.33 0.75 25.46
N ALA A 327 5.77 1.36 24.35
CA ALA A 327 6.68 2.48 24.42
C ALA A 327 6.09 3.52 25.40
N PRO A 328 6.91 4.22 26.20
CA PRO A 328 6.45 5.14 27.24
C PRO A 328 5.57 6.31 26.74
N PHE A 329 5.27 6.36 25.43
CA PHE A 329 4.43 7.35 24.75
C PHE A 329 3.13 6.77 24.13
N ALA A 330 2.78 5.50 24.36
CA ALA A 330 1.57 4.87 23.79
C ALA A 330 0.26 5.65 24.09
N THR A 331 0.22 6.41 25.18
CA THR A 331 -0.91 7.29 25.54
C THR A 331 -1.07 8.53 24.65
N ARG A 332 -0.18 8.76 23.68
CA ARG A 332 -0.21 9.89 22.72
C ARG A 332 -0.40 9.45 21.26
N GLU A 333 -0.61 8.17 21.01
CA GLU A 333 -0.88 7.67 19.66
C GLU A 333 -2.21 8.21 19.16
N ALA A 334 -2.28 8.61 17.88
CA ALA A 334 -3.52 9.14 17.28
C ALA A 334 -4.49 8.04 16.83
N ALA A 335 -3.99 6.80 16.71
CA ALA A 335 -4.75 5.63 16.33
C ALA A 335 -4.18 4.42 17.07
N CYS A 336 -5.05 3.49 17.47
CA CYS A 336 -4.68 2.19 18.00
C CYS A 336 -5.34 1.09 17.18
N ARG A 337 -4.78 -0.12 17.24
CA ARG A 337 -5.33 -1.29 16.56
C ARG A 337 -5.89 -2.28 17.57
N ASP A 338 -7.12 -2.71 17.34
CA ASP A 338 -7.78 -3.77 18.09
C ASP A 338 -8.30 -4.83 17.12
N LEU A 339 -7.52 -5.91 16.97
CA LEU A 339 -7.85 -7.03 16.10
C LEU A 339 -9.08 -7.82 16.59
N ALA A 340 -9.37 -7.80 17.90
CA ALA A 340 -10.51 -8.54 18.45
C ALA A 340 -11.85 -8.02 17.91
N THR A 341 -11.91 -6.76 17.45
CA THR A 341 -13.10 -6.20 16.81
C THR A 341 -13.44 -6.84 15.47
N LEU A 342 -12.47 -7.47 14.81
CA LEU A 342 -12.69 -8.18 13.54
C LEU A 342 -13.15 -9.61 13.75
N ASP A 343 -12.68 -10.29 14.81
CA ASP A 343 -12.80 -11.73 14.91
C ASP A 343 -14.28 -12.20 14.86
N GLY A 344 -14.57 -13.10 13.93
CA GLY A 344 -15.91 -13.62 13.67
C GLY A 344 -16.88 -12.68 12.95
N GLN A 345 -16.51 -11.42 12.69
CA GLN A 345 -17.37 -10.46 11.98
C GLN A 345 -17.46 -10.80 10.49
N PRO A 346 -18.63 -10.58 9.84
CA PRO A 346 -18.76 -10.76 8.40
C PRO A 346 -17.90 -9.76 7.64
N VAL A 347 -17.28 -10.19 6.54
CA VAL A 347 -16.59 -9.29 5.61
C VAL A 347 -17.64 -8.51 4.83
N PRO A 348 -17.65 -7.17 4.91
CA PRO A 348 -18.61 -6.36 4.18
C PRO A 348 -18.46 -6.55 2.67
N GLN A 349 -19.60 -6.59 1.98
CA GLN A 349 -19.65 -6.70 0.52
C GLN A 349 -19.70 -5.30 -0.11
N GLY A 350 -19.30 -5.20 -1.37
CA GLY A 350 -19.35 -3.96 -2.14
C GLY A 350 -18.09 -3.69 -2.94
N ARG A 351 -18.04 -2.52 -3.57
CA ARG A 351 -16.87 -2.02 -4.31
C ARG A 351 -16.13 -0.97 -3.49
N LEU A 352 -14.81 -0.91 -3.63
CA LEU A 352 -14.00 0.07 -2.93
C LEU A 352 -14.32 1.51 -3.38
N LEU A 353 -14.53 2.42 -2.43
CA LEU A 353 -14.88 3.81 -2.69
C LEU A 353 -13.84 4.50 -3.59
N ARG A 354 -12.54 4.32 -3.29
CA ARG A 354 -11.44 4.81 -4.14
C ARG A 354 -11.61 4.43 -5.61
N THR A 355 -11.87 3.15 -5.87
CA THR A 355 -11.97 2.61 -7.23
C THR A 355 -13.16 3.21 -7.97
N LEU A 356 -14.31 3.34 -7.30
CA LEU A 356 -15.48 3.99 -7.88
C LEU A 356 -15.21 5.45 -8.24
N LEU A 357 -14.50 6.19 -7.37
CA LEU A 357 -14.15 7.59 -7.62
C LEU A 357 -13.14 7.73 -8.76
N LEU A 358 -12.12 6.87 -8.84
CA LEU A 358 -11.16 6.86 -9.95
C LEU A 358 -11.85 6.54 -11.28
N ASP A 359 -12.69 5.50 -11.32
CA ASP A 359 -13.44 5.11 -12.51
C ASP A 359 -14.33 6.25 -13.01
N ALA A 360 -15.04 6.92 -12.09
CA ALA A 360 -15.91 8.05 -12.44
C ALA A 360 -15.11 9.27 -12.92
N ALA A 361 -13.95 9.57 -12.32
CA ALA A 361 -13.07 10.64 -12.77
C ALA A 361 -12.51 10.38 -14.17
N LEU A 362 -12.03 9.15 -14.45
CA LEU A 362 -11.51 8.74 -15.75
C LEU A 362 -12.58 8.81 -16.86
N ARG A 363 -13.83 8.48 -16.54
CA ARG A 363 -14.97 8.60 -17.46
C ARG A 363 -15.52 10.03 -17.56
N GLN A 364 -15.00 10.97 -16.76
CA GLN A 364 -15.54 12.32 -16.59
C GLN A 364 -17.02 12.35 -16.18
N ASP A 365 -17.47 11.32 -15.44
CA ASP A 365 -18.84 11.21 -14.94
C ASP A 365 -18.99 11.99 -13.63
N LEU A 366 -19.23 13.29 -13.77
CA LEU A 366 -19.43 14.21 -12.64
C LEU A 366 -20.68 13.88 -11.82
N ASP A 367 -21.69 13.23 -12.40
CA ASP A 367 -22.92 12.89 -11.70
C ASP A 367 -22.73 11.66 -10.82
N ALA A 368 -21.99 10.65 -11.29
CA ALA A 368 -21.55 9.55 -10.44
C ALA A 368 -20.63 10.05 -9.31
N LEU A 369 -19.63 10.90 -9.61
CA LEU A 369 -18.77 11.50 -8.59
C LEU A 369 -19.60 12.24 -7.52
N ARG A 370 -20.54 13.09 -7.93
CA ARG A 370 -21.39 13.86 -7.00
C ARG A 370 -22.24 12.96 -6.12
N ARG A 371 -22.88 11.94 -6.70
CA ARG A 371 -23.70 10.99 -5.91
C ARG A 371 -22.85 10.22 -4.91
N THR A 372 -21.73 9.66 -5.35
CA THR A 372 -20.85 8.84 -4.50
C THR A 372 -20.20 9.65 -3.39
N LEU A 373 -19.78 10.89 -3.66
CA LEU A 373 -19.18 11.76 -2.64
C LEU A 373 -20.21 12.31 -1.64
N ARG A 374 -21.43 12.64 -2.09
CA ARG A 374 -22.52 13.03 -1.19
C ARG A 374 -22.92 11.89 -0.27
N GLY A 375 -23.14 10.70 -0.81
CA GLY A 375 -23.47 9.54 0.01
C GLY A 375 -22.38 9.21 1.04
N TYR A 376 -21.10 9.38 0.67
CA TYR A 376 -20.00 9.22 1.61
C TYR A 376 -20.04 10.26 2.74
N ALA A 377 -20.29 11.52 2.42
CA ALA A 377 -20.35 12.59 3.41
C ALA A 377 -21.60 12.49 4.31
N ASP A 378 -22.75 12.16 3.73
CA ASP A 378 -24.00 11.89 4.46
C ASP A 378 -23.85 10.69 5.40
N TRP A 379 -23.16 9.63 4.96
CA TRP A 379 -22.85 8.49 5.81
C TRP A 379 -21.95 8.88 6.99
N LEU A 380 -20.88 9.66 6.77
CA LEU A 380 -20.05 10.17 7.86
C LEU A 380 -20.87 11.01 8.85
N ALA A 381 -21.69 11.95 8.34
CA ALA A 381 -22.52 12.80 9.19
C ALA A 381 -23.53 11.99 10.01
N GLY A 382 -24.08 10.91 9.45
CA GLY A 382 -24.98 9.99 10.15
C GLY A 382 -24.33 9.18 11.29
N GLN A 383 -23.00 9.12 11.35
CA GLN A 383 -22.24 8.45 12.41
C GLN A 383 -21.70 9.42 13.47
N ALA A 384 -21.86 10.73 13.27
CA ALA A 384 -21.35 11.75 14.17
C ALA A 384 -22.22 11.83 15.44
N ASP A 385 -21.58 12.18 16.55
CA ASP A 385 -22.26 12.51 17.79
C ASP A 385 -22.97 13.89 17.70
N PRO A 386 -23.73 14.30 18.73
CA PRO A 386 -24.41 15.60 18.72
C PRO A 386 -23.49 16.82 18.59
N ASP A 387 -22.21 16.68 18.92
CA ASP A 387 -21.19 17.72 18.82
C ASP A 387 -20.51 17.74 17.43
N GLY A 388 -20.89 16.81 16.54
CA GLY A 388 -20.37 16.70 15.17
C GLY A 388 -19.03 15.98 15.10
N GLU A 389 -18.67 15.22 16.14
CA GLU A 389 -17.43 14.47 16.23
C GLU A 389 -17.64 12.98 15.93
N LEU A 390 -16.62 12.36 15.34
CA LEU A 390 -16.57 10.96 14.99
C LEU A 390 -15.54 10.27 15.87
N GLY A 391 -15.96 9.24 16.61
CA GLY A 391 -15.07 8.37 17.39
C GLY A 391 -14.75 7.04 16.69
N GLY A 392 -13.90 6.24 17.33
CA GLY A 392 -13.65 4.85 16.94
C GLY A 392 -13.10 4.70 15.52
N ALA A 393 -13.53 3.64 14.83
CA ALA A 393 -13.03 3.31 13.48
C ALA A 393 -13.55 4.25 12.39
N VAL A 394 -14.76 4.80 12.53
CA VAL A 394 -15.36 5.71 11.54
C VAL A 394 -14.57 7.02 11.47
N ALA A 395 -13.98 7.47 12.58
CA ALA A 395 -13.06 8.60 12.58
C ALA A 395 -11.87 8.40 11.63
N LEU A 396 -11.46 7.14 11.41
CA LEU A 396 -10.37 6.73 10.52
C LEU A 396 -10.85 6.31 9.11
N ALA A 397 -12.15 6.45 8.80
CA ALA A 397 -12.70 6.16 7.48
C ALA A 397 -12.01 6.99 6.38
N THR A 398 -11.37 6.32 5.43
CA THR A 398 -10.80 6.92 4.22
C THR A 398 -11.27 6.15 3.00
N VAL A 399 -11.07 6.72 1.80
CA VAL A 399 -11.52 6.11 0.54
C VAL A 399 -10.91 4.72 0.26
N ASP A 400 -9.80 4.37 0.93
CA ASP A 400 -9.14 3.07 0.83
C ASP A 400 -9.70 2.01 1.80
N ASN A 401 -10.59 2.38 2.72
CA ASN A 401 -11.18 1.48 3.71
C ASN A 401 -12.72 1.51 3.73
N VAL A 402 -13.35 2.20 2.78
CA VAL A 402 -14.81 2.31 2.69
C VAL A 402 -15.30 1.57 1.46
N LEU A 403 -16.24 0.65 1.66
CA LEU A 403 -16.94 -0.05 0.59
C LEU A 403 -18.29 0.61 0.33
N VAL A 404 -18.75 0.49 -0.91
CA VAL A 404 -20.06 0.96 -1.37
C VAL A 404 -20.82 -0.22 -1.96
N ALA A 405 -22.02 -0.48 -1.44
CA ALA A 405 -22.93 -1.52 -1.91
C ALA A 405 -24.37 -0.99 -1.86
N ASP A 406 -25.12 -1.10 -2.96
CA ASP A 406 -26.54 -0.69 -3.04
C ASP A 406 -26.85 0.73 -2.51
N GLY A 407 -25.88 1.64 -2.63
CA GLY A 407 -25.99 3.02 -2.12
C GLY A 407 -25.68 3.18 -0.62
N GLY A 408 -25.42 2.09 0.10
CA GLY A 408 -24.89 2.07 1.47
C GLY A 408 -23.36 2.09 1.50
N TYR A 409 -22.82 2.47 2.67
CA TYR A 409 -21.39 2.59 2.92
C TYR A 409 -21.03 1.80 4.19
N ALA A 410 -19.90 1.11 4.15
CA ALA A 410 -19.39 0.31 5.27
C ALA A 410 -17.86 0.34 5.33
N LEU A 411 -17.29 0.21 6.53
CA LEU A 411 -15.85 0.06 6.71
C LEU A 411 -15.42 -1.38 6.40
N LEU A 412 -14.38 -1.55 5.58
CA LEU A 412 -13.81 -2.87 5.29
C LEU A 412 -13.08 -3.45 6.51
N ASP A 413 -12.18 -2.66 7.09
CA ASP A 413 -11.38 -3.00 8.27
C ASP A 413 -11.64 -1.99 9.41
N PRO A 414 -12.54 -2.31 10.37
CA PRO A 414 -12.75 -1.51 11.57
C PRO A 414 -11.72 -1.71 12.69
N SER A 415 -10.64 -2.49 12.50
CA SER A 415 -9.66 -2.78 13.58
C SER A 415 -8.88 -1.56 14.02
N TRP A 416 -8.70 -0.57 13.14
CA TRP A 416 -8.04 0.68 13.48
C TRP A 416 -9.04 1.68 14.06
N GLN A 417 -8.76 2.17 15.25
CA GLN A 417 -9.62 3.10 15.99
C GLN A 417 -8.87 4.40 16.28
N ALA A 418 -9.53 5.55 16.13
CA ALA A 418 -8.99 6.80 16.60
C ALA A 418 -9.00 6.84 18.14
N THR A 419 -7.90 7.28 18.73
CA THR A 419 -7.77 7.41 20.20
C THR A 419 -8.52 8.61 20.75
N SER A 420 -8.83 9.60 19.90
CA SER A 420 -9.64 10.77 20.23
C SER A 420 -10.65 11.04 19.10
N PRO A 421 -11.85 11.56 19.43
CA PRO A 421 -12.81 11.95 18.42
C PRO A 421 -12.26 13.02 17.47
N LEU A 422 -12.71 12.96 16.21
CA LEU A 422 -12.32 13.89 15.15
C LEU A 422 -13.56 14.57 14.58
N ARG A 423 -13.48 15.87 14.32
CA ARG A 423 -14.57 16.59 13.65
C ARG A 423 -14.89 15.98 12.28
N THR A 424 -16.17 15.84 11.98
CA THR A 424 -16.67 15.23 10.74
C THR A 424 -16.05 15.87 9.49
N GLU A 425 -15.92 17.20 9.44
CA GLU A 425 -15.33 17.88 8.28
C GLU A 425 -13.84 17.57 8.11
N VAL A 426 -13.12 17.32 9.20
CA VAL A 426 -11.69 16.93 9.16
C VAL A 426 -11.56 15.50 8.62
N VAL A 427 -12.43 14.59 9.03
CA VAL A 427 -12.46 13.20 8.51
C VAL A 427 -12.79 13.17 7.03
N LEU A 428 -13.82 13.92 6.60
CA LEU A 428 -14.17 14.09 5.20
C LEU A 428 -13.00 14.68 4.41
N ALA A 429 -12.43 15.80 4.87
CA ALA A 429 -11.28 16.44 4.23
C ALA A 429 -10.07 15.50 4.12
N ARG A 430 -9.83 14.64 5.12
CA ARG A 430 -8.74 13.65 5.10
C ARG A 430 -8.93 12.63 3.98
N GLY A 431 -10.12 12.04 3.88
CA GLY A 431 -10.47 11.10 2.81
C GLY A 431 -10.39 11.73 1.42
N LEU A 432 -10.96 12.93 1.25
CA LEU A 432 -10.95 13.66 -0.02
C LEU A 432 -9.55 14.11 -0.42
N ARG A 433 -8.72 14.54 0.53
CA ARG A 433 -7.34 14.92 0.25
C ARG A 433 -6.53 13.74 -0.23
N ARG A 434 -6.67 12.58 0.42
CA ARG A 434 -5.97 11.35 0.01
C ARG A 434 -6.35 10.96 -1.42
N PHE A 435 -7.63 11.00 -1.76
CA PHE A 435 -8.10 10.82 -3.14
C PHE A 435 -7.54 11.89 -4.10
N ALA A 436 -7.57 13.17 -3.74
CA ALA A 436 -7.04 14.26 -4.55
C ALA A 436 -5.53 14.09 -4.82
N THR A 437 -4.76 13.69 -3.81
CA THR A 437 -3.35 13.36 -3.98
C THR A 437 -3.17 12.22 -4.97
N THR A 438 -3.86 11.09 -4.79
CA THR A 438 -3.77 9.95 -5.72
C THR A 438 -4.15 10.34 -7.16
N LEU A 439 -5.26 11.06 -7.32
CA LEU A 439 -5.78 11.47 -8.62
C LEU A 439 -4.76 12.35 -9.35
N VAL A 440 -4.21 13.36 -8.66
CA VAL A 440 -3.32 14.33 -9.27
C VAL A 440 -1.93 13.75 -9.44
N THR A 441 -1.25 13.29 -8.39
CA THR A 441 0.14 12.80 -8.50
C THR A 441 0.25 11.56 -9.38
N GLY A 442 -0.78 10.70 -9.39
CA GLY A 442 -0.89 9.55 -10.29
C GLY A 442 -1.13 9.89 -11.76
N GLY A 443 -1.41 11.16 -12.09
CA GLY A 443 -1.63 11.60 -13.47
C GLY A 443 -2.94 11.11 -14.10
N TYR A 444 -3.94 10.83 -13.28
CA TYR A 444 -5.25 10.36 -13.76
C TYR A 444 -6.00 11.50 -14.46
N ALA A 445 -6.68 11.17 -15.56
CA ALA A 445 -7.53 12.14 -16.24
C ALA A 445 -8.66 12.59 -15.31
N HIS A 446 -8.89 13.91 -15.20
CA HIS A 446 -9.92 14.49 -14.36
C HIS A 446 -10.46 15.81 -14.93
N PRO A 447 -11.70 16.20 -14.56
CA PRO A 447 -12.38 17.35 -15.17
C PRO A 447 -11.94 18.73 -14.60
N TRP A 448 -11.17 18.76 -13.51
CA TRP A 448 -10.78 20.01 -12.86
C TRP A 448 -9.53 20.66 -13.48
N PRO A 449 -9.36 21.99 -13.37
CA PRO A 449 -8.20 22.70 -13.91
C PRO A 449 -6.88 22.21 -13.28
N SER A 450 -5.83 22.13 -14.10
CA SER A 450 -4.48 21.74 -13.66
C SER A 450 -3.81 22.74 -12.72
N THR A 451 -4.36 23.95 -12.55
CA THR A 451 -3.82 24.97 -11.64
C THR A 451 -4.22 24.79 -10.18
N LEU A 452 -5.14 23.88 -9.89
CA LEU A 452 -5.52 23.63 -8.51
C LEU A 452 -4.40 22.86 -7.82
N ASP A 453 -3.92 23.41 -6.70
CA ASP A 453 -3.13 22.66 -5.76
C ASP A 453 -3.99 21.58 -5.08
N ILE A 454 -3.35 20.62 -4.42
CA ILE A 454 -4.04 19.48 -3.78
C ILE A 454 -5.08 19.98 -2.76
N ALA A 455 -4.76 21.04 -2.01
CA ALA A 455 -5.69 21.62 -1.05
C ALA A 455 -6.90 22.28 -1.74
N GLY A 456 -6.69 23.00 -2.84
CA GLY A 456 -7.76 23.58 -3.64
C GLY A 456 -8.67 22.53 -4.26
N LEU A 457 -8.10 21.45 -4.79
CA LEU A 457 -8.89 20.32 -5.30
C LEU A 457 -9.70 19.64 -4.19
N THR A 458 -9.11 19.46 -3.01
CA THR A 458 -9.83 18.91 -1.84
C THR A 458 -11.04 19.76 -1.46
N VAL A 459 -10.90 21.09 -1.48
CA VAL A 459 -12.03 22.03 -1.24
C VAL A 459 -13.11 21.88 -2.31
N VAL A 460 -12.73 21.79 -3.59
CA VAL A 460 -13.68 21.58 -4.69
C VAL A 460 -14.43 20.26 -4.53
N LEU A 461 -13.72 19.17 -4.19
CA LEU A 461 -14.34 17.87 -3.92
C LEU A 461 -15.29 17.92 -2.72
N GLY A 462 -14.96 18.70 -1.68
CA GLY A 462 -15.87 18.99 -0.58
C GLY A 462 -17.17 19.64 -1.05
N GLY A 463 -17.07 20.65 -1.91
CA GLY A 463 -18.24 21.29 -2.52
C GLY A 463 -19.06 20.33 -3.40
N VAL A 464 -18.41 19.41 -4.12
CA VAL A 464 -19.09 18.34 -4.87
C VAL A 464 -19.84 17.40 -3.93
N ALA A 465 -19.23 17.06 -2.78
CA ALA A 465 -19.83 16.30 -1.70
C ALA A 465 -20.95 17.07 -0.96
N GLY A 466 -21.14 18.37 -1.22
CA GLY A 466 -22.16 19.19 -0.57
C GLY A 466 -21.71 19.90 0.71
N HIS A 467 -20.41 19.91 1.01
CA HIS A 467 -19.85 20.52 2.22
C HIS A 467 -18.92 21.69 1.89
N ASP A 468 -19.00 22.77 2.66
CA ASP A 468 -18.12 23.93 2.52
C ASP A 468 -16.83 23.73 3.30
N LEU A 469 -15.85 23.10 2.65
CA LEU A 469 -14.50 22.92 3.20
C LEU A 469 -13.63 24.14 2.91
N ASN A 470 -12.79 24.51 3.87
CA ASN A 470 -11.80 25.55 3.67
C ASN A 470 -10.37 25.02 3.85
N ARG A 471 -9.38 25.83 3.48
CA ARG A 471 -7.96 25.45 3.57
C ARG A 471 -7.47 25.18 4.99
N ALA A 472 -8.08 25.79 6.01
CA ALA A 472 -7.73 25.51 7.40
C ALA A 472 -8.19 24.10 7.80
N THR A 473 -9.40 23.69 7.40
CA THR A 473 -9.88 22.31 7.59
C THR A 473 -8.98 21.30 6.88
N VAL A 474 -8.57 21.59 5.64
CA VAL A 474 -7.62 20.74 4.91
C VAL A 474 -6.27 20.66 5.62
N SER A 475 -5.79 21.76 6.19
CA SER A 475 -4.54 21.77 6.96
C SER A 475 -4.63 20.89 8.22
N ALA A 476 -5.74 20.97 8.96
CA ALA A 476 -6.00 20.08 10.11
C ALA A 476 -6.09 18.60 9.69
N ALA A 477 -6.68 18.33 8.51
CA ALA A 477 -6.72 16.97 7.96
C ALA A 477 -5.32 16.42 7.62
N VAL A 478 -4.40 17.27 7.16
CA VAL A 478 -2.99 16.88 6.92
C VAL A 478 -2.28 16.54 8.23
N GLU A 479 -2.46 17.35 9.26
CA GLU A 479 -1.88 17.08 10.59
C GLU A 479 -2.40 15.78 11.18
N THR A 480 -3.69 15.51 11.00
CA THR A 480 -4.34 14.28 11.42
C THR A 480 -3.81 13.07 10.63
N GLU A 481 -3.72 13.15 9.30
CA GLU A 481 -3.17 12.07 8.47
C GLU A 481 -1.72 11.74 8.84
N ALA A 482 -0.89 12.76 9.11
CA ALA A 482 0.48 12.56 9.57
C ALA A 482 0.52 11.84 10.92
N ALA A 483 -0.35 12.22 11.86
CA ALA A 483 -0.41 11.59 13.18
C ALA A 483 -0.91 10.13 13.11
N VAL A 484 -1.96 9.87 12.33
CA VAL A 484 -2.51 8.51 12.13
C VAL A 484 -1.50 7.62 11.41
N THR A 485 -0.90 8.10 10.32
CA THR A 485 0.08 7.32 9.55
C THR A 485 1.34 7.04 10.37
N ALA A 486 1.78 8.00 11.19
CA ALA A 486 2.89 7.78 12.13
C ALA A 486 2.56 6.68 13.14
N ALA A 487 1.35 6.68 13.72
CA ALA A 487 0.90 5.62 14.64
C ALA A 487 0.85 4.25 13.94
N VAL A 488 0.25 4.18 12.74
CA VAL A 488 0.16 2.93 11.95
C VAL A 488 1.54 2.38 11.59
N ARG A 489 2.53 3.24 11.37
CA ARG A 489 3.91 2.85 11.01
C ARG A 489 4.85 2.72 12.22
N GLY A 490 4.38 2.98 13.44
CA GLY A 490 5.23 2.98 14.64
C GLY A 490 6.33 4.05 14.63
N LEU A 491 6.09 5.20 13.98
CA LEU A 491 7.06 6.30 13.92
C LEU A 491 7.03 7.15 15.19
N ASP A 492 8.19 7.65 15.59
CA ASP A 492 8.32 8.59 16.70
C ASP A 492 7.91 10.03 16.31
N ASN A 493 8.07 10.98 17.24
CA ASN A 493 7.69 12.38 17.00
C ASN A 493 8.52 13.04 15.89
N GLU A 494 9.78 12.65 15.72
CA GLU A 494 10.64 13.18 14.66
C GLU A 494 10.17 12.66 13.30
N GLY A 495 9.96 11.34 13.19
CA GLY A 495 9.39 10.70 12.00
C GLY A 495 8.01 11.26 11.64
N ARG A 496 7.16 11.55 12.63
CA ARG A 496 5.88 12.26 12.42
C ARG A 496 6.08 13.67 11.87
N GLY A 497 7.08 14.41 12.35
CA GLY A 497 7.41 15.76 11.86
C GLY A 497 7.92 15.76 10.42
N VAL A 498 8.76 14.79 10.07
CA VAL A 498 9.21 14.56 8.68
C VAL A 498 8.00 14.25 7.79
N LEU A 499 7.17 13.28 8.19
CA LEU A 499 5.99 12.90 7.43
C LEU A 499 5.00 14.07 7.23
N LEU A 500 4.78 14.88 8.27
CA LEU A 500 3.96 16.09 8.15
C LEU A 500 4.52 17.06 7.11
N SER A 501 5.84 17.23 7.10
CA SER A 501 6.52 18.13 6.16
C SER A 501 6.42 17.60 4.72
N GLU A 502 6.62 16.30 4.53
CA GLU A 502 6.44 15.62 3.23
C GLU A 502 5.01 15.78 2.72
N LEU A 503 4.00 15.50 3.57
CA LEU A 503 2.59 15.65 3.19
C LEU A 503 2.22 17.09 2.84
N ARG A 504 2.83 18.10 3.47
CA ARG A 504 2.60 19.51 3.13
C ARG A 504 3.30 19.94 1.84
N ALA A 505 4.41 19.30 1.49
CA ALA A 505 5.22 19.64 0.34
C ALA A 505 4.71 19.04 -0.98
N VAL A 506 3.76 18.11 -0.95
CA VAL A 506 3.26 17.44 -2.17
C VAL A 506 2.62 18.44 -3.13
N GLU A 507 3.17 18.52 -4.35
CA GLU A 507 2.68 19.34 -5.44
C GLU A 507 1.95 18.51 -6.51
N PRO A 508 1.03 19.13 -7.29
CA PRO A 508 0.35 18.47 -8.40
C PRO A 508 1.26 17.85 -9.47
N THR A 509 2.49 18.34 -9.57
CA THR A 509 3.48 17.91 -10.55
C THR A 509 4.42 16.83 -10.03
N ASP A 510 4.31 16.45 -8.76
CA ASP A 510 5.14 15.42 -8.17
C ASP A 510 4.73 14.03 -8.68
N PRO A 511 5.68 13.08 -8.75
CA PRO A 511 5.33 11.68 -8.85
C PRO A 511 4.53 11.23 -7.62
N PRO A 512 3.69 10.19 -7.76
CA PRO A 512 2.94 9.68 -6.62
C PRO A 512 3.86 9.04 -5.59
N ALA A 513 3.43 9.07 -4.33
CA ALA A 513 4.09 8.34 -3.26
C ALA A 513 3.94 6.82 -3.47
N GLY A 514 4.97 6.05 -3.14
CA GLY A 514 5.01 4.60 -3.33
C GLY A 514 6.09 4.18 -4.33
N PRO A 515 5.87 3.11 -5.13
CA PRO A 515 6.88 2.61 -6.05
C PRO A 515 7.28 3.67 -7.07
N ARG A 516 8.58 3.73 -7.40
CA ARG A 516 9.09 4.69 -8.39
C ARG A 516 8.77 4.20 -9.80
N SER A 517 7.56 4.51 -10.29
CA SER A 517 7.12 4.10 -11.62
C SER A 517 7.68 5.00 -12.72
N TYR A 518 8.32 4.42 -13.73
CA TYR A 518 8.81 5.14 -14.91
C TYR A 518 7.68 5.82 -15.69
N GLN A 519 6.54 5.14 -15.85
CA GLN A 519 5.36 5.73 -16.48
C GLN A 519 4.85 6.95 -15.71
N GLN A 520 4.71 6.86 -14.39
CA GLN A 520 4.21 7.97 -13.58
C GLN A 520 5.23 9.13 -13.52
N LEU A 521 6.53 8.83 -13.48
CA LEU A 521 7.59 9.83 -13.60
C LEU A 521 7.55 10.57 -14.95
N ARG A 522 7.34 9.84 -16.05
CA ARG A 522 7.18 10.42 -17.38
C ARG A 522 5.96 11.34 -17.45
N GLU A 523 4.84 10.93 -16.86
CA GLU A 523 3.62 11.76 -16.81
C GLU A 523 3.77 12.97 -15.87
N ALA A 524 4.46 12.83 -14.74
CA ALA A 524 4.86 13.95 -13.89
C ALA A 524 5.72 14.96 -14.66
N TRP A 525 6.73 14.49 -15.38
CA TRP A 525 7.59 15.32 -16.22
C TRP A 525 6.81 16.05 -17.33
N ARG A 526 5.84 15.39 -17.97
CA ARG A 526 4.96 16.02 -18.96
C ARG A 526 4.16 17.17 -18.35
N ARG A 527 3.53 16.95 -17.19
CA ARG A 527 2.77 17.98 -16.46
C ARG A 527 3.65 19.16 -16.05
N GLN A 528 4.86 18.89 -15.54
CA GLN A 528 5.85 19.95 -15.25
C GLN A 528 6.17 20.78 -16.49
N ARG A 529 6.37 20.13 -17.65
CA ARG A 529 6.66 20.83 -18.90
C ARG A 529 5.49 21.70 -19.37
N GLU A 530 4.26 21.21 -19.23
CA GLU A 530 3.05 21.95 -19.55
C GLU A 530 2.88 23.17 -18.66
N GLU A 531 3.12 23.04 -17.36
CA GLU A 531 3.04 24.15 -16.41
C GLU A 531 4.14 25.19 -16.66
N LEU A 532 5.38 24.78 -16.94
CA LEU A 532 6.46 25.71 -17.32
C LEU A 532 6.13 26.48 -18.60
N THR A 533 5.50 25.82 -19.58
CA THR A 533 5.06 26.46 -20.82
C THR A 533 3.98 27.50 -20.54
N ARG A 534 3.01 27.15 -19.70
CA ARG A 534 1.93 28.05 -19.25
C ARG A 534 2.48 29.26 -18.49
N LEU A 535 3.34 29.04 -17.49
CA LEU A 535 3.94 30.11 -16.69
C LEU A 535 4.77 31.06 -17.56
N THR A 536 5.50 30.52 -18.54
CA THR A 536 6.23 31.33 -19.53
C THR A 536 5.29 32.20 -20.37
N ALA A 537 4.14 31.65 -20.82
CA ALA A 537 3.13 32.41 -21.55
C ALA A 537 2.48 33.51 -20.69
N LEU A 538 2.21 33.21 -19.40
CA LEU A 538 1.69 34.18 -18.45
C LEU A 538 2.69 35.30 -18.17
N LEU A 539 3.97 34.99 -17.96
CA LEU A 539 5.03 35.98 -17.78
C LEU A 539 5.10 36.92 -18.98
N LYS A 540 5.16 36.37 -20.20
CA LYS A 540 5.15 37.16 -21.44
C LYS A 540 3.93 38.07 -21.52
N TRP A 541 2.74 37.55 -21.22
CA TRP A 541 1.51 38.35 -21.21
C TRP A 541 1.56 39.48 -20.15
N THR A 542 2.09 39.21 -18.95
CA THR A 542 2.24 40.24 -17.91
C THR A 542 3.27 41.32 -18.30
N GLU A 543 4.37 40.94 -18.96
CA GLU A 543 5.35 41.89 -19.49
C GLU A 543 4.76 42.77 -20.59
N GLU A 544 3.98 42.20 -21.50
CA GLU A 544 3.24 42.94 -22.52
C GLU A 544 2.24 43.91 -21.87
N LEU A 545 1.53 43.47 -20.83
CA LEU A 545 0.59 44.29 -20.07
C LEU A 545 1.31 45.45 -19.35
N LEU A 546 2.42 45.18 -18.67
CA LEU A 546 3.24 46.22 -18.02
C LEU A 546 3.76 47.22 -19.03
N THR A 547 4.32 46.75 -20.15
CA THR A 547 4.81 47.61 -21.24
C THR A 547 3.70 48.49 -21.81
N SER A 548 2.49 47.94 -21.99
CA SER A 548 1.34 48.71 -22.47
C SER A 548 0.92 49.80 -21.47
N ARG A 549 0.93 49.49 -20.16
CA ARG A 549 0.63 50.45 -19.09
C ARG A 549 1.70 51.54 -18.99
N GLU A 550 2.97 51.19 -19.10
CA GLU A 550 4.06 52.16 -19.13
C GLU A 550 3.94 53.12 -20.32
N ARG A 551 3.64 52.59 -21.51
CA ARG A 551 3.37 53.42 -22.69
C ARG A 551 2.16 54.33 -22.46
N ALA A 552 1.10 53.84 -21.82
CA ALA A 552 -0.08 54.64 -21.48
C ALA A 552 0.25 55.75 -20.47
N LEU A 553 1.04 55.44 -19.44
CA LEU A 553 1.51 56.41 -18.43
C LEU A 553 2.38 57.50 -19.08
N ARG A 554 3.36 57.13 -19.92
CA ARG A 554 4.18 58.11 -20.67
C ARG A 554 3.32 59.02 -21.55
N ARG A 555 2.32 58.47 -22.23
CA ARG A 555 1.37 59.29 -23.03
C ARG A 555 0.55 60.22 -22.14
N ALA A 556 0.12 59.78 -20.97
CA ALA A 556 -0.61 60.61 -20.01
C ALA A 556 0.27 61.73 -19.47
N GLU A 557 1.54 61.45 -19.15
CA GLU A 557 2.53 62.43 -18.69
C GLU A 557 2.81 63.49 -19.77
N VAL A 558 3.01 63.08 -21.03
CA VAL A 558 3.16 64.01 -22.16
C VAL A 558 1.93 64.90 -22.30
N LYS A 559 0.71 64.35 -22.17
CA LYS A 559 -0.53 65.15 -22.18
C LYS A 559 -0.59 66.13 -21.01
N ILE A 560 -0.21 65.71 -19.80
CA ILE A 560 -0.16 66.59 -18.62
C ILE A 560 0.87 67.70 -18.83
N ASN A 561 2.04 67.41 -19.41
CA ASN A 561 3.08 68.40 -19.71
C ASN A 561 2.64 69.39 -20.81
N LEU A 562 1.95 68.91 -21.84
CA LEU A 562 1.34 69.77 -22.86
C LEU A 562 0.24 70.67 -22.28
N LEU A 563 -0.61 70.11 -21.41
CA LEU A 563 -1.65 70.88 -20.72
C LEU A 563 -1.03 71.88 -19.75
N SER A 564 0.04 71.51 -19.02
CA SER A 564 0.72 72.36 -18.05
C SER A 564 1.56 73.47 -18.67
N GLY A 565 2.01 73.29 -19.91
CA GLY A 565 2.63 74.32 -20.76
C GLY A 565 1.64 75.21 -21.50
N SER A 566 0.35 74.88 -21.51
CA SER A 566 -0.68 75.77 -22.09
C SER A 566 -1.03 76.89 -21.11
N VAL A 567 -1.15 78.12 -21.62
CA VAL A 567 -1.51 79.34 -20.87
C VAL A 567 -2.80 79.16 -20.05
N SER A 568 -3.70 78.26 -20.45
CA SER A 568 -4.93 77.93 -19.73
C SER A 568 -4.69 77.20 -18.38
N TYR A 569 -3.59 76.45 -18.22
CA TYR A 569 -3.26 75.76 -16.97
C TYR A 569 -2.52 76.64 -15.96
N GLN A 570 -1.74 77.63 -16.41
CA GLN A 570 -1.20 78.66 -15.49
C GLN A 570 -2.33 79.54 -14.91
N VAL A 571 -3.39 79.81 -15.68
CA VAL A 571 -4.59 80.50 -15.19
C VAL A 571 -5.43 79.58 -14.26
N GLY A 572 -5.53 78.27 -14.57
CA GLY A 572 -6.20 77.29 -13.70
C GLY A 572 -5.51 77.07 -12.34
N ARG A 573 -4.17 77.16 -12.28
CA ARG A 573 -3.42 77.03 -11.01
C ARG A 573 -3.61 78.23 -10.07
N LEU A 574 -3.91 79.41 -10.62
CA LEU A 574 -4.32 80.58 -9.84
C LEU A 574 -5.74 80.44 -9.27
N ALA A 575 -6.62 79.66 -9.92
CA ALA A 575 -7.97 79.39 -9.41
C ALA A 575 -8.06 78.24 -8.37
N ILE A 576 -7.14 77.26 -8.41
CA ILE A 576 -7.19 76.07 -7.52
C ILE A 576 -6.47 76.28 -6.18
N THR A 577 -5.56 77.25 -6.09
CA THR A 577 -4.85 77.57 -4.84
C THR A 577 -5.75 78.13 -3.72
N PRO A 578 -6.78 78.97 -3.97
CA PRO A 578 -7.71 79.38 -2.91
C PRO A 578 -8.66 78.24 -2.44
N ALA A 579 -8.93 77.24 -3.28
CA ALA A 579 -9.82 76.11 -2.92
C ALA A 579 -9.19 75.13 -1.90
N ARG A 580 -7.86 75.00 -1.87
CA ARG A 580 -7.16 74.15 -0.89
C ARG A 580 -7.00 74.80 0.49
N LEU A 581 -6.98 76.14 0.56
CA LEU A 581 -6.97 76.89 1.82
C LEU A 581 -8.34 76.89 2.51
N ALA A 582 -9.45 76.96 1.77
CA ALA A 582 -10.81 76.85 2.31
C ALA A 582 -11.09 75.48 2.98
N ARG A 583 -10.53 74.39 2.45
CA ARG A 583 -10.68 73.03 3.03
C ARG A 583 -9.90 72.82 4.34
N ARG A 584 -8.82 73.58 4.58
CA ARG A 584 -8.11 73.57 5.89
C ARG A 584 -8.86 74.41 6.94
N GLY A 585 -9.47 75.53 6.55
CA GLY A 585 -10.35 76.32 7.43
C GLY A 585 -11.60 75.56 7.89
N ALA A 586 -12.24 74.81 7.00
CA ALA A 586 -13.41 73.99 7.32
C ALA A 586 -13.12 72.85 8.31
N ARG A 587 -11.90 72.28 8.30
CA ARG A 587 -11.50 71.24 9.27
C ARG A 587 -11.14 71.83 10.65
N ALA A 588 -10.62 73.05 10.72
CA ALA A 588 -10.38 73.75 11.98
C ALA A 588 -11.70 74.19 12.66
N ALA A 589 -12.67 74.66 11.88
CA ALA A 589 -14.02 74.97 12.37
C ALA A 589 -14.77 73.72 12.87
N LYS A 590 -14.64 72.58 12.17
CA LYS A 590 -15.24 71.30 12.58
C LYS A 590 -14.61 70.71 13.85
N ARG A 591 -13.35 71.04 14.17
CA ARG A 591 -12.71 70.68 15.45
C ARG A 591 -13.21 71.53 16.62
N ARG A 592 -13.38 72.84 16.43
CA ARG A 592 -13.93 73.75 17.47
C ARG A 592 -15.40 73.47 17.79
N VAL A 593 -16.21 73.08 16.81
CA VAL A 593 -17.61 72.68 17.06
C VAL A 593 -17.69 71.35 17.83
N ARG A 594 -16.70 70.46 17.68
CA ARG A 594 -16.66 69.17 18.40
C ARG A 594 -16.15 69.30 19.84
N GLU A 595 -15.35 70.33 20.15
CA GLU A 595 -14.95 70.68 21.53
C GLU A 595 -16.07 71.39 22.32
N VAL A 596 -16.97 72.11 21.65
CA VAL A 596 -18.13 72.78 22.29
C VAL A 596 -19.31 71.83 22.53
N LEU A 597 -19.37 70.69 21.82
CA LEU A 597 -20.43 69.67 21.92
C LEU A 597 -20.04 68.41 22.72
N ALA A 598 -18.88 68.39 23.37
CA ALA A 598 -18.49 67.30 24.25
C ALA A 598 -19.25 67.41 25.59
N PRO A 599 -20.02 66.39 26.02
CA PRO A 599 -20.70 66.42 27.31
C PRO A 599 -19.67 66.37 28.46
N LYS A 600 -19.89 67.23 29.46
CA LYS A 600 -19.12 67.31 30.70
C LYS A 600 -19.16 65.96 31.45
N PRO A 601 -18.06 65.48 32.04
CA PRO A 601 -18.10 64.36 32.97
C PRO A 601 -18.85 64.79 34.24
N GLN A 602 -19.85 64.00 34.65
CA GLN A 602 -20.40 64.06 36.00
C GLN A 602 -19.50 63.24 36.93
N GLU A 603 -18.79 63.92 37.83
CA GLU A 603 -18.25 63.32 39.04
C GLU A 603 -19.11 63.76 40.23
N GLY A 604 -19.68 62.76 40.91
CA GLY A 604 -19.78 62.66 42.37
C GLY A 604 -20.72 63.61 43.13
N GLN A 605 -21.87 63.07 43.54
CA GLN A 605 -22.26 62.98 44.96
C GLN A 605 -23.14 61.77 45.21
#